data_AF-A0A537B7Z7-F1
#
_entry.id   AF-A0A537B7Z7-F1
#
_cell.length_a   1.000
_cell.length_b   1.000
_cell.length_c   1.000
_cell.angle_alpha   90.00
_cell.angle_beta   90.00
_cell.angle_gamma   90.00
#
_symmetry.space_group_name_H-M   'P 1'
#
loop_
_entity.id
_entity.type
_entity.pdbx_description
1 polymer ?
#
loop_
_entity_poly.entity_id
_entity_poly.type
_entity_poly.pdbx_seq_one_letter_code
_entity_poly.pdbx_strand_id
1 'polypeptide(L)'
;RPQIAAALKAGKRVVRTRFGVDEDVCSGDHSCIRLSGCPSLTVKAAGDPLKVDPVAHVNNDCVGCGLCGEVAHAAILCPSFFRAEIVQNPNFLDRFAARLRNTVIGWLQPAEGRS
;
A
#
# COMPACT_ATOMS: atom_id res chain seq x y z
N ARG A 1 -16.50 12.90 4.39
CA ARG A 1 -16.05 13.06 2.98
C ARG A 1 -17.25 13.13 2.02
N PRO A 2 -18.08 14.19 2.08
CA PRO A 2 -19.24 14.32 1.20
C PRO A 2 -18.89 14.54 -0.28
N GLN A 3 -17.83 15.29 -0.58
CA GLN A 3 -17.40 15.62 -1.95
C GLN A 3 -16.92 14.40 -2.76
N ILE A 4 -16.20 13.47 -2.11
CA ILE A 4 -15.75 12.22 -2.75
C ILE A 4 -16.94 11.29 -2.96
N ALA A 5 -17.83 11.18 -1.96
CA ALA A 5 -19.04 10.38 -2.09
C ALA A 5 -19.95 10.90 -3.22
N ALA A 6 -20.08 12.22 -3.39
CA ALA A 6 -20.81 12.83 -4.49
C ALA A 6 -20.15 12.56 -5.86
N ALA A 7 -18.82 12.67 -5.96
CA ALA A 7 -18.08 12.37 -7.19
C ALA A 7 -18.21 10.89 -7.59
N LEU A 8 -18.18 9.97 -6.62
CA LEU A 8 -18.40 8.55 -6.84
C LEU A 8 -19.82 8.25 -7.33
N LYS A 9 -20.83 8.87 -6.71
CA LYS A 9 -22.23 8.78 -7.15
C LYS A 9 -22.44 9.33 -8.57
N ALA A 10 -21.68 10.35 -8.95
CA ALA A 10 -21.71 10.94 -10.28
C ALA A 10 -20.92 10.13 -11.33
N GLY A 11 -20.43 8.92 -11.00
CA GLY A 11 -19.68 8.07 -11.94
C GLY A 11 -18.30 8.62 -12.33
N LYS A 12 -17.80 9.65 -11.63
CA LYS A 12 -16.50 10.25 -11.95
C LYS A 12 -15.39 9.32 -11.47
N ARG A 13 -14.31 9.25 -12.28
CA ARG A 13 -13.07 8.54 -11.92
C ARG A 13 -12.42 9.26 -10.72
N VAL A 14 -12.25 8.54 -9.62
CA VAL A 14 -11.61 9.05 -8.40
C VAL A 14 -10.40 8.17 -8.09
N VAL A 15 -9.22 8.79 -7.98
CA VAL A 15 -8.00 8.11 -7.56
C VAL A 15 -7.70 8.50 -6.12
N ARG A 16 -7.47 7.50 -5.27
CA ARG A 16 -7.03 7.71 -3.88
C ARG A 16 -5.69 7.03 -3.66
N THR A 17 -4.69 7.77 -3.25
CA THR A 17 -3.42 7.19 -2.81
C THR A 17 -3.58 6.57 -1.43
N ARG A 18 -3.01 5.38 -1.25
CA ARG A 18 -2.85 4.70 0.03
C ARG A 18 -1.41 4.20 0.14
N PHE A 19 -0.86 4.29 1.34
CA PHE A 19 0.45 3.72 1.65
C PHE A 19 0.27 2.38 2.36
N GLY A 20 1.23 1.49 2.17
CA GLY A 20 1.25 0.18 2.79
C GLY A 20 2.67 -0.28 3.11
N VAL A 21 2.75 -1.34 3.89
CA VAL A 21 3.98 -2.02 4.25
C VAL A 21 3.82 -3.47 3.83
N ASP A 22 4.80 -3.96 3.07
CA ASP A 22 4.93 -5.36 2.69
C ASP A 22 5.44 -6.17 3.89
N GLU A 23 4.64 -7.15 4.28
CA GLU A 23 4.88 -7.95 5.46
C GLU A 23 6.03 -8.96 5.29
N ASP A 24 6.21 -9.45 4.06
CA ASP A 24 7.22 -10.43 3.72
C ASP A 24 8.62 -9.79 3.77
N VAL A 25 8.68 -8.51 3.38
CA VAL A 25 9.92 -7.71 3.37
C VAL A 25 10.18 -7.01 4.71
N CYS A 26 9.15 -6.79 5.54
CA CYS A 26 9.29 -6.05 6.80
C CYS A 26 10.22 -6.79 7.78
N SER A 27 11.30 -6.11 8.19
CA SER A 27 12.34 -6.66 9.07
C SER A 27 12.07 -6.48 10.57
N GLY A 28 11.03 -5.73 10.95
CA GLY A 28 10.63 -5.57 12.36
C GLY A 28 11.36 -4.48 13.17
N ASP A 29 12.17 -3.63 12.52
CA ASP A 29 12.89 -2.54 13.20
C ASP A 29 11.99 -1.36 13.62
N HIS A 30 10.81 -1.25 13.00
CA HIS A 30 9.73 -0.27 13.23
C HIS A 30 10.18 1.20 13.30
N SER A 31 11.39 1.52 12.82
CA SER A 31 11.93 2.87 12.77
C SER A 31 11.01 3.83 12.02
N CYS A 32 10.32 3.31 11.00
CA CYS A 32 9.35 4.05 10.19
C CYS A 32 8.20 4.66 11.00
N ILE A 33 7.75 4.04 12.09
CA ILE A 33 6.68 4.56 12.96
C ILE A 33 7.15 5.82 13.66
N ARG A 34 8.33 5.73 14.29
CA ARG A 34 8.91 6.82 15.07
C ARG A 34 9.36 7.99 14.19
N LEU A 35 9.95 7.70 13.02
CA LEU A 35 10.46 8.72 12.11
C LEU A 35 9.36 9.45 11.34
N SER A 36 8.25 8.77 11.01
CA SER A 36 7.16 9.40 10.24
C SER A 36 6.19 10.19 11.12
N GLY A 37 5.95 9.76 12.37
CA GLY A 37 4.90 10.34 13.22
C GLY A 37 3.48 10.19 12.64
N CYS A 38 3.28 9.24 11.73
CA CYS A 38 2.00 9.03 11.06
C CYS A 38 1.01 8.34 12.01
N PRO A 39 -0.14 8.95 12.34
CA PRO A 39 -1.11 8.37 13.28
C PRO A 39 -1.77 7.10 12.74
N SER A 40 -1.71 6.89 11.42
CA SER A 40 -2.27 5.71 10.75
C SER A 40 -1.27 4.56 10.56
N LEU A 41 0.00 4.74 10.95
CA LEU A 41 1.04 3.72 10.85
C LEU A 41 1.25 3.06 12.22
N THR A 42 0.84 1.80 12.35
CA THR A 42 0.83 1.02 13.59
C THR A 42 1.59 -0.29 13.40
N VAL A 43 1.61 -1.14 14.44
CA VAL A 43 2.07 -2.54 14.33
C VAL A 43 0.88 -3.50 14.35
N LYS A 44 1.03 -4.65 13.70
CA LYS A 44 0.11 -5.79 13.80
C LYS A 44 0.92 -7.07 14.00
N ALA A 45 0.27 -8.13 14.50
CA ALA A 45 0.88 -9.46 14.51
C ALA A 45 1.16 -9.93 13.07
N ALA A 46 2.26 -10.66 12.88
CA ALA A 46 2.55 -11.29 11.60
C ALA A 46 1.52 -12.39 11.29
N GLY A 47 1.18 -12.56 10.01
CA GLY A 47 0.34 -13.63 9.48
C GLY A 47 1.09 -14.95 9.35
N ASP A 48 2.43 -14.91 9.27
CA ASP A 48 3.28 -16.11 9.36
C ASP A 48 3.46 -16.51 10.83
N PRO A 49 2.98 -17.68 11.27
CA PRO A 49 3.15 -18.16 12.65
C PRO A 49 4.61 -18.39 13.06
N LEU A 50 5.56 -18.48 12.12
CA LEU A 50 6.99 -18.56 12.41
C LEU A 50 7.63 -17.19 12.65
N LYS A 51 6.96 -16.11 12.26
CA LYS A 51 7.45 -14.75 12.42
C LYS A 51 6.99 -14.18 13.77
N VAL A 52 7.92 -14.16 14.72
CA VAL A 52 7.69 -13.71 16.11
C VAL A 52 7.55 -12.19 16.19
N ASP A 53 8.34 -11.48 15.38
CA ASP A 53 8.35 -10.02 15.39
C ASP A 53 7.09 -9.45 14.71
N PRO A 54 6.40 -8.47 15.35
CA PRO A 54 5.25 -7.84 14.73
C PRO A 54 5.70 -7.03 13.51
N VAL A 55 4.75 -6.79 12.61
CA VAL A 55 5.01 -6.12 11.33
C VAL A 55 4.37 -4.74 11.33
N ALA A 56 5.04 -3.76 10.73
CA ALA A 56 4.45 -2.44 10.55
C ALA A 56 3.26 -2.52 9.58
N HIS A 57 2.21 -1.75 9.85
CA HIS A 57 0.97 -1.80 9.11
C HIS A 57 0.29 -0.44 9.06
N VAL A 58 -0.23 -0.09 7.88
CA VAL A 58 -1.01 1.13 7.69
C VAL A 58 -2.50 0.82 7.81
N ASN A 59 -3.12 1.35 8.86
CA ASN A 59 -4.52 1.12 9.16
C ASN A 59 -5.49 1.82 8.16
N ASN A 60 -6.79 1.62 8.35
CA ASN A 60 -7.82 2.16 7.45
C ASN A 60 -8.08 3.67 7.62
N ASP A 61 -7.53 4.29 8.66
CA ASP A 61 -7.61 5.74 8.87
C ASP A 61 -6.65 6.51 7.95
N CYS A 62 -5.80 5.81 7.20
CA CYS A 62 -4.88 6.42 6.25
C CYS A 62 -5.63 7.28 5.23
N VAL A 63 -5.39 8.59 5.31
CA VAL A 63 -5.96 9.57 4.38
C VAL A 63 -5.12 9.77 3.11
N GLY A 64 -3.93 9.17 3.04
CA GLY A 64 -3.02 9.30 1.91
C GLY A 64 -2.27 10.64 1.87
N CYS A 65 -1.97 11.23 3.03
CA CYS A 65 -1.32 12.55 3.13
C CYS A 65 0.13 12.60 2.65
N GLY A 66 0.78 11.46 2.41
CA GLY A 66 2.17 11.41 1.96
C GLY A 66 3.20 11.36 3.08
N LEU A 67 2.85 11.74 4.32
CA LEU A 67 3.79 11.87 5.43
C LEU A 67 4.73 10.66 5.63
N CYS A 68 4.16 9.46 5.81
CA CYS A 68 4.97 8.25 5.97
C CYS A 68 5.62 7.77 4.67
N GLY A 69 5.02 8.05 3.51
CA GLY A 69 5.53 7.62 2.22
C GLY A 69 6.68 8.47 1.71
N GLU A 70 6.64 9.78 1.90
CA GLU A 70 7.73 10.70 1.53
C GLU A 70 8.95 10.44 2.42
N VAL A 71 8.75 10.24 3.73
CA VAL A 71 9.84 9.89 4.65
C VAL A 71 10.41 8.51 4.33
N ALA A 72 9.57 7.49 4.13
CA ALA A 72 10.05 6.13 3.87
C ALA A 72 10.75 5.98 2.50
N HIS A 73 10.25 6.65 1.46
CA HIS A 73 10.78 6.54 0.10
C HIS A 73 11.97 7.49 -0.16
N ALA A 74 11.95 8.72 0.38
CA ALA A 74 13.07 9.66 0.20
C ALA A 74 14.32 9.25 1.00
N ALA A 75 14.16 8.52 2.09
CA ALA A 75 15.27 8.09 2.93
C ALA A 75 15.63 6.59 2.77
N ILE A 76 14.99 5.86 1.83
CA ILE A 76 15.22 4.42 1.59
C ILE A 76 15.18 3.62 2.91
N LEU A 77 14.36 4.07 3.88
CA LEU A 77 14.44 3.60 5.26
C LEU A 77 14.01 2.15 5.39
N CYS A 78 13.07 1.72 4.55
CA CYS A 78 12.51 0.38 4.63
C CYS A 78 12.10 -0.11 3.24
N PRO A 79 12.69 -1.21 2.72
CA PRO A 79 12.36 -1.75 1.41
C PRO A 79 10.93 -2.30 1.32
N SER A 80 10.25 -2.49 2.46
CA SER A 80 8.87 -2.95 2.52
C SER A 80 7.82 -1.87 2.23
N PHE A 81 8.20 -0.59 2.19
CA PHE A 81 7.20 0.48 2.06
C PHE A 81 6.76 0.66 0.60
N PHE A 82 5.46 0.64 0.36
CA PHE A 82 4.90 0.83 -0.99
C PHE A 82 3.78 1.87 -1.03
N ARG A 83 3.63 2.50 -2.20
CA ARG A 83 2.51 3.38 -2.54
C ARG A 83 1.57 2.65 -3.49
N ALA A 84 0.31 2.57 -3.14
CA ALA A 84 -0.75 2.02 -3.99
C ALA A 84 -1.76 3.11 -4.35
N GLU A 85 -2.30 3.02 -5.56
CA GLU A 85 -3.39 3.88 -6.02
C GLU A 85 -4.68 3.07 -6.11
N ILE A 86 -5.69 3.49 -5.35
CA ILE A 86 -7.02 2.91 -5.38
C ILE A 86 -7.86 3.74 -6.34
N VAL A 87 -8.09 3.18 -7.53
CA VAL A 87 -8.93 3.79 -8.57
C VAL A 87 -10.38 3.32 -8.39
N GLN A 88 -11.29 4.26 -8.17
CA GLN A 88 -12.72 4.04 -8.10
C GLN A 88 -13.37 4.62 -9.37
N ASN A 89 -14.34 3.90 -9.96
CA ASN A 89 -14.89 4.15 -11.30
C ASN A 89 -13.79 4.15 -12.39
N PRO A 90 -13.13 3.00 -12.65
CA PRO A 90 -12.05 2.92 -13.63
C PRO A 90 -12.57 3.03 -15.07
N ASN A 91 -11.81 3.70 -15.93
CA ASN A 91 -12.09 3.80 -17.36
C ASN A 91 -11.64 2.52 -18.09
N PHE A 92 -12.06 2.35 -19.36
CA PHE A 92 -11.62 1.23 -20.20
C PHE A 92 -10.09 1.13 -20.32
N LEU A 93 -9.39 2.28 -20.38
CA LEU A 93 -7.94 2.34 -20.41
C LEU A 93 -7.30 1.85 -19.10
N ASP A 94 -7.87 2.20 -17.94
CA ASP A 94 -7.38 1.71 -16.64
C ASP A 94 -7.46 0.17 -16.58
N ARG A 95 -8.57 -0.39 -17.10
CA ARG A 95 -8.77 -1.84 -17.16
C ARG A 95 -7.80 -2.54 -18.13
N PHE A 96 -7.53 -1.93 -19.28
CA PHE A 96 -6.56 -2.45 -20.24
C PHE A 96 -5.14 -2.43 -19.68
N ALA A 97 -4.72 -1.30 -19.09
CA ALA A 97 -3.43 -1.17 -18.43
C ALA A 97 -3.25 -2.17 -17.28
N ALA A 98 -4.29 -2.39 -16.47
CA ALA A 98 -4.26 -3.39 -15.40
C ALA A 98 -4.07 -4.81 -15.95
N ARG A 99 -4.76 -5.18 -17.04
CA ARG A 99 -4.56 -6.50 -17.68
C ARG A 99 -3.13 -6.68 -18.18
N LEU A 100 -2.60 -5.69 -18.88
CA LEU A 100 -1.23 -5.74 -19.40
C LEU A 100 -0.20 -5.83 -18.27
N ARG A 101 -0.36 -5.05 -17.19
CA ARG A 101 0.52 -5.13 -16.01
C ARG A 101 0.47 -6.51 -15.39
N ASN A 102 -0.71 -7.08 -15.21
CA ASN A 102 -0.86 -8.40 -14.61
C ASN A 102 -0.25 -9.51 -15.48
N THR A 103 -0.37 -9.45 -16.81
CA THR A 103 0.28 -10.43 -17.68
C THR A 103 1.81 -10.31 -17.67
N VAL A 104 2.35 -9.10 -17.68
CA VAL A 104 3.80 -8.88 -17.63
C VAL A 104 4.38 -9.28 -16.27
N ILE A 105 3.73 -8.88 -15.17
CA ILE A 105 4.14 -9.28 -13.82
C ILE A 105 4.08 -10.81 -13.68
N GLY A 106 2.99 -11.45 -14.13
CA GLY A 106 2.88 -12.91 -14.08
C GLY A 106 3.91 -13.65 -14.93
N TRP A 107 4.43 -13.04 -16.00
CA TRP A 107 5.51 -13.61 -16.80
C TRP A 107 6.90 -13.46 -16.14
N LEU A 108 7.10 -12.37 -15.38
CA LEU A 108 8.36 -12.04 -14.73
C LEU A 108 8.46 -12.55 -13.28
N GLN A 109 7.34 -12.93 -12.65
CA GLN A 109 7.36 -13.48 -11.31
C GLN A 109 8.04 -14.86 -11.31
N PRO A 110 9.10 -15.08 -10.51
CA PRO A 110 9.55 -16.42 -10.18
C PRO A 110 8.39 -17.19 -9.55
N ALA A 111 8.38 -18.51 -9.69
CA ALA A 111 7.46 -19.37 -8.95
C ALA A 111 7.82 -19.34 -7.45
N GLU A 112 7.60 -18.21 -6.78
CA GLU A 112 7.73 -18.11 -5.33
C GLU A 112 6.59 -18.91 -4.70
N GLY A 113 6.96 -19.83 -3.82
CA GLY A 113 6.12 -20.93 -3.34
C GLY A 113 4.79 -20.46 -2.77
N ARG A 114 3.72 -20.83 -3.48
CA ARG A 114 2.35 -20.81 -2.98
C ARG A 114 2.20 -22.03 -2.06
N SER A 115 2.56 -21.89 -0.78
CA SER A 115 2.23 -22.87 0.27
C SER A 115 1.10 -22.34 1.14
#